data_AF-A0A951Z617-F1
#
_entry.id   AF-A0A951Z617-F1
#
_cell.length_a   1.000
_cell.length_b   1.000
_cell.length_c   1.000
_cell.angle_alpha   90.00
_cell.angle_beta   90.00
_cell.angle_gamma   90.00
#
_symmetry.space_group_name_H-M   'P 1'
#
loop_
_entity.id
_entity.type
_entity.pdbx_description
1 polymer ?
#
loop_
_entity_poly.entity_id
_entity_poly.type
_entity_poly.pdbx_seq_one_letter_code
_entity_poly.pdbx_strand_id
1 'polypeptide(L)'
;MAVALVAQSGIVVFGGLAVGLSDQGQWRSMDSLLSKSWPKPSVASATVARLTNAGGFVLGQRGDAKPFKGSLKFQGEDGAPGDRGWTLADRTGAEGVVWFGPKPVAPKVTFAKTDSPTYVVAVKTFLQGKGFKNPKPHIQTIALVDLDANGTQEALIFASSLPEDQIHNAFAGNMSNPRPNDYSVWLIRHVVGKNVKTITAYFSDGKKNGLEGHTRFAGLWDLDGKPGVEILTEWNGYEGWSGSVRSFSKGRLTLLAEAGDGV
;
A
#
# COMPACT_ATOMS: atom_id res chain seq x y z
N MET A 1 -1.25 -23.43 26.15
CA MET A 1 -0.57 -23.90 24.92
C MET A 1 -0.37 -22.70 24.02
N ALA A 2 0.87 -22.28 23.76
CA ALA A 2 1.14 -21.29 22.72
C ALA A 2 1.07 -22.02 21.37
N VAL A 3 0.08 -21.70 20.55
CA VAL A 3 0.04 -22.16 19.16
C VAL A 3 1.18 -21.45 18.45
N ALA A 4 2.20 -22.19 18.02
CA ALA A 4 3.23 -21.63 17.16
C ALA A 4 2.57 -21.23 15.84
N LEU A 5 2.45 -19.93 15.58
CA LEU A 5 2.01 -19.43 14.28
C LEU A 5 3.06 -19.86 13.24
N VAL A 6 2.64 -20.61 12.23
CA VAL A 6 3.51 -21.05 11.14
C VAL A 6 3.67 -19.89 10.18
N ALA A 7 4.89 -19.41 10.02
CA ALA A 7 5.21 -18.35 9.07
C ALA A 7 4.76 -18.78 7.65
N GLN A 8 4.02 -17.91 6.99
CA GLN A 8 3.51 -18.14 5.65
C GLN A 8 4.50 -17.65 4.60
N SER A 9 4.47 -18.28 3.43
CA SER A 9 5.17 -17.82 2.25
C SER A 9 4.15 -17.46 1.17
N GLY A 10 4.47 -16.44 0.38
CA GLY A 10 3.65 -16.06 -0.75
C GLY A 10 4.14 -14.81 -1.46
N ILE A 11 3.41 -14.44 -2.51
CA ILE A 11 3.71 -13.28 -3.35
C ILE A 11 2.48 -12.37 -3.38
N VAL A 12 2.68 -11.09 -3.08
CA VAL A 12 1.66 -10.06 -3.23
C VAL A 12 1.83 -9.35 -4.56
N VAL A 13 0.70 -9.12 -5.23
CA VAL A 13 0.61 -8.55 -6.57
C VAL A 13 -0.41 -7.42 -6.56
N PHE A 14 -0.03 -6.28 -7.12
CA PHE A 14 -0.89 -5.11 -7.27
C PHE A 14 -1.05 -4.81 -8.76
N GLY A 15 -2.27 -4.57 -9.24
CA GLY A 15 -2.49 -4.16 -10.64
C GLY A 15 -1.88 -5.08 -11.71
N GLY A 16 -1.59 -6.33 -11.35
CA GLY A 16 -0.88 -7.30 -12.20
C GLY A 16 0.63 -7.42 -11.97
N LEU A 17 1.30 -6.50 -11.26
CA LEU A 17 2.73 -6.56 -10.94
C LEU A 17 2.96 -7.17 -9.55
N ALA A 18 3.84 -8.16 -9.47
CA ALA A 18 4.31 -8.69 -8.20
C ALA A 18 5.18 -7.64 -7.49
N VAL A 19 4.84 -7.34 -6.25
CA VAL A 19 5.41 -6.25 -5.46
C VAL A 19 6.33 -6.76 -4.36
N GLY A 20 5.92 -7.84 -3.70
CA GLY A 20 6.60 -8.36 -2.54
C GLY A 20 6.50 -9.87 -2.47
N LEU A 21 7.56 -10.48 -1.94
CA LEU A 21 7.61 -11.89 -1.63
C LEU A 21 7.92 -12.03 -0.15
N SER A 22 7.09 -12.80 0.54
CA SER A 22 7.38 -13.32 1.88
C SER A 22 7.79 -14.78 1.71
N ASP A 23 8.96 -15.16 2.21
CA ASP A 23 9.34 -16.58 2.31
C ASP A 23 9.74 -16.87 3.74
N GLN A 24 8.98 -17.75 4.40
CA GLN A 24 9.13 -18.03 5.83
C GLN A 24 9.06 -16.74 6.68
N GLY A 25 8.17 -15.83 6.29
CA GLY A 25 7.98 -14.53 6.93
C GLY A 25 9.08 -13.50 6.68
N GLN A 26 10.06 -13.78 5.83
CA GLN A 26 11.05 -12.77 5.43
C GLN A 26 10.58 -12.08 4.16
N TRP A 27 10.31 -10.78 4.28
CA TRP A 27 9.88 -9.95 3.17
C TRP A 27 11.05 -9.43 2.34
N ARG A 28 10.84 -9.37 1.03
CA ARG A 28 11.67 -8.60 0.09
C ARG A 28 10.82 -8.06 -1.05
N SER A 29 11.25 -6.94 -1.62
CA SER A 29 10.71 -6.45 -2.88
C SER A 29 10.90 -7.45 -4.01
N MET A 30 9.91 -7.52 -4.89
CA MET A 30 10.02 -8.20 -6.17
C MET A 30 10.73 -7.31 -7.21
N ASP A 31 11.14 -7.93 -8.32
CA ASP A 31 11.82 -7.24 -9.42
C ASP A 31 10.90 -6.22 -10.11
N SER A 32 11.43 -5.03 -10.36
CA SER A 32 10.76 -3.94 -11.06
C SER A 32 11.77 -2.97 -11.69
N LEU A 33 11.31 -1.98 -12.45
CA LEU A 33 12.18 -0.95 -13.04
C LEU A 33 13.04 -0.20 -12.02
N LEU A 34 12.54 -0.07 -10.80
CA LEU A 34 13.23 0.63 -9.72
C LEU A 34 14.23 -0.29 -8.98
N SER A 35 14.27 -1.57 -9.31
CA SER A 35 15.16 -2.55 -8.68
C SER A 35 16.58 -2.45 -9.23
N LYS A 36 17.58 -2.65 -8.36
CA LYS A 36 19.00 -2.69 -8.78
C LYS A 36 19.34 -3.85 -9.71
N SER A 37 18.53 -4.91 -9.68
CA SER A 37 18.69 -6.11 -10.52
C SER A 37 18.09 -5.94 -11.91
N TRP A 38 17.30 -4.89 -12.15
CA TRP A 38 16.68 -4.62 -13.43
C TRP A 38 17.71 -4.59 -14.57
N PRO A 39 17.44 -5.22 -15.74
CA PRO A 39 16.20 -5.91 -16.15
C PRO A 39 16.15 -7.41 -15.86
N LYS A 40 17.02 -7.93 -15.00
CA LYS A 40 17.10 -9.37 -14.72
C LYS A 40 16.29 -9.74 -13.47
N PRO A 41 15.68 -10.93 -13.43
CA PRO A 41 14.99 -11.38 -12.23
C PRO A 41 16.00 -11.71 -11.13
N SER A 42 15.87 -11.08 -9.97
CA SER A 42 16.57 -11.45 -8.74
C SER A 42 15.88 -12.60 -8.01
N VAL A 43 14.58 -12.81 -8.25
CA VAL A 43 13.83 -13.95 -7.74
C VAL A 43 13.84 -15.09 -8.76
N ALA A 44 14.36 -16.25 -8.37
CA ALA A 44 14.41 -17.42 -9.23
C ALA A 44 13.00 -17.87 -9.67
N SER A 45 12.83 -18.20 -10.95
CA SER A 45 11.55 -18.66 -11.52
C SER A 45 10.99 -19.88 -10.81
N ALA A 46 11.84 -20.79 -10.33
CA ALA A 46 11.43 -21.95 -9.55
C ALA A 46 10.76 -21.56 -8.22
N THR A 47 11.23 -20.49 -7.57
CA THR A 47 10.62 -19.96 -6.34
C THR A 47 9.25 -19.36 -6.64
N VAL A 48 9.14 -18.58 -7.73
CA VAL A 48 7.86 -18.01 -8.16
C VAL A 48 6.85 -19.11 -8.50
N ALA A 49 7.26 -20.11 -9.29
CA ALA A 49 6.43 -21.25 -9.65
C ALA A 49 5.95 -22.02 -8.40
N ARG A 50 6.85 -22.30 -7.45
CA ARG A 50 6.50 -22.95 -6.17
C ARG A 50 5.42 -22.18 -5.41
N LEU A 51 5.56 -20.86 -5.26
CA LEU A 51 4.65 -20.04 -4.45
C LEU A 51 3.30 -19.78 -5.13
N THR A 52 3.26 -19.80 -6.46
CA THR A 52 2.03 -19.58 -7.24
C THR A 52 1.25 -20.86 -7.55
N ASN A 53 1.88 -22.04 -7.45
CA ASN A 53 1.29 -23.32 -7.88
C ASN A 53 -0.04 -23.67 -7.19
N ALA A 54 -0.19 -23.30 -5.91
CA ALA A 54 -1.42 -23.56 -5.15
C ALA A 54 -2.57 -22.60 -5.49
N GLY A 55 -2.32 -21.58 -6.32
CA GLY A 55 -3.22 -20.44 -6.50
C GLY A 55 -3.07 -19.42 -5.38
N GLY A 56 -4.11 -18.61 -5.20
CA GLY A 56 -4.08 -17.49 -4.27
C GLY A 56 -5.47 -16.92 -4.01
N PHE A 57 -5.49 -15.66 -3.61
CA PHE A 57 -6.71 -14.93 -3.28
C PHE A 57 -6.66 -13.51 -3.82
N VAL A 58 -7.76 -13.05 -4.41
CA VAL A 58 -8.00 -11.61 -4.60
C VAL A 58 -8.49 -11.04 -3.28
N LEU A 59 -7.80 -10.00 -2.83
CA LEU A 59 -7.97 -9.36 -1.54
C LEU A 59 -8.71 -8.04 -1.70
N GLY A 60 -9.88 -7.93 -1.08
CA GLY A 60 -10.62 -6.68 -0.99
C GLY A 60 -10.14 -5.82 0.16
N GLN A 61 -10.33 -4.50 0.02
CA GLN A 61 -9.94 -3.51 1.05
C GLN A 61 -10.63 -3.73 2.41
N ARG A 62 -11.77 -4.45 2.42
CA ARG A 62 -12.62 -4.65 3.59
C ARG A 62 -12.52 -6.05 4.19
N GLY A 63 -11.47 -6.79 3.84
CA GLY A 63 -11.18 -8.10 4.42
C GLY A 63 -11.89 -9.27 3.73
N ASP A 64 -12.53 -9.07 2.58
CA ASP A 64 -13.01 -10.14 1.74
C ASP A 64 -11.87 -10.76 0.92
N ALA A 65 -11.82 -12.09 0.86
CA ALA A 65 -10.84 -12.84 0.08
C ALA A 65 -11.57 -13.81 -0.83
N LYS A 66 -11.34 -13.70 -2.15
CA LYS A 66 -11.92 -14.57 -3.18
C LYS A 66 -10.85 -15.48 -3.75
N PRO A 67 -11.07 -16.80 -3.87
CA PRO A 67 -10.09 -17.69 -4.49
C PRO A 67 -9.70 -17.20 -5.88
N PHE A 68 -8.41 -17.27 -6.18
CA PHE A 68 -7.82 -16.86 -7.44
C PHE A 68 -6.87 -17.96 -7.93
N LYS A 69 -6.86 -18.21 -9.23
CA LYS A 69 -5.91 -19.13 -9.85
C LYS A 69 -5.26 -18.41 -11.03
N GLY A 70 -3.94 -18.34 -10.99
CA GLY A 70 -3.15 -17.68 -12.01
C GLY A 70 -1.68 -18.04 -11.85
N SER A 71 -0.85 -17.46 -12.69
CA SER A 71 0.60 -17.60 -12.64
C SER A 71 1.27 -16.27 -12.94
N LEU A 72 2.56 -16.19 -12.64
CA LEU A 72 3.39 -15.04 -12.96
C LEU A 72 4.33 -15.37 -14.12
N LYS A 73 4.56 -14.40 -15.00
CA LYS A 73 5.60 -14.39 -16.04
C LYS A 73 6.56 -13.24 -15.76
N PHE A 74 7.80 -13.34 -16.23
CA PHE A 74 8.77 -12.26 -16.12
C PHE A 74 8.96 -11.57 -17.47
N GLN A 75 9.01 -10.24 -17.47
CA GLN A 75 9.44 -9.45 -18.63
C GLN A 75 10.52 -8.44 -18.21
N GLY A 76 11.60 -8.37 -18.98
CA GLY A 76 12.69 -7.40 -18.80
C GLY A 76 12.41 -6.07 -19.53
N GLU A 77 13.46 -5.45 -20.06
CA GLU A 77 13.39 -4.16 -20.78
C GLU A 77 12.39 -4.13 -21.94
N ASP A 78 12.16 -5.26 -22.61
CA ASP A 78 11.23 -5.36 -23.75
C ASP A 78 9.75 -5.42 -23.32
N GLY A 79 9.46 -5.45 -22.01
CA GLY A 79 8.09 -5.42 -21.50
C GLY A 79 7.41 -4.08 -21.76
N ALA A 80 6.11 -4.12 -22.07
CA ALA A 80 5.31 -2.89 -22.16
C ALA A 80 5.26 -2.18 -20.78
N PRO A 81 5.07 -0.85 -20.73
CA PRO A 81 4.79 -0.18 -19.46
C PRO A 81 3.60 -0.82 -18.73
N GLY A 82 3.80 -1.18 -17.47
CA GLY A 82 2.85 -1.94 -16.66
C GLY A 82 3.02 -3.46 -16.71
N ASP A 83 3.90 -3.98 -17.57
CA ASP A 83 4.23 -5.41 -17.70
C ASP A 83 5.69 -5.74 -17.34
N ARG A 84 6.49 -4.75 -16.92
CA ARG A 84 7.93 -4.89 -16.64
C ARG A 84 8.18 -5.43 -15.23
N GLY A 85 8.85 -6.59 -15.15
CA GLY A 85 9.06 -7.35 -13.92
C GLY A 85 8.28 -8.67 -13.90
N TRP A 86 7.97 -9.17 -12.70
CA TRP A 86 7.10 -10.34 -12.53
C TRP A 86 5.64 -9.92 -12.57
N THR A 87 4.90 -10.30 -13.60
CA THR A 87 3.50 -9.89 -13.79
C THR A 87 2.56 -11.08 -13.98
N LEU A 88 1.27 -10.87 -13.71
CA LEU A 88 0.24 -11.88 -13.97
C LEU A 88 0.25 -12.26 -15.45
N ALA A 89 0.31 -13.56 -15.72
CA ALA A 89 0.21 -14.07 -17.08
C ALA A 89 -1.19 -13.81 -17.68
N ASP A 90 -2.22 -13.85 -16.82
CA ASP A 90 -3.61 -13.51 -17.12
C ASP A 90 -4.15 -12.64 -15.97
N ARG A 91 -4.74 -11.49 -16.32
CA ARG A 91 -5.30 -10.51 -15.37
C ARG A 91 -6.80 -10.70 -15.15
N THR A 92 -7.46 -11.61 -15.86
CA THR A 92 -8.89 -11.86 -15.71
C THR A 92 -9.22 -12.24 -14.26
N GLY A 93 -10.15 -11.49 -13.66
CA GLY A 93 -10.58 -11.70 -12.28
C GLY A 93 -9.61 -11.22 -11.21
N ALA A 94 -8.50 -10.55 -11.57
CA ALA A 94 -7.52 -9.99 -10.62
C ALA A 94 -7.80 -8.51 -10.28
N GLU A 95 -9.06 -8.15 -10.07
CA GLU A 95 -9.47 -6.80 -9.68
C GLU A 95 -9.03 -6.50 -8.24
N GLY A 96 -7.86 -5.86 -8.08
CA GLY A 96 -7.33 -5.43 -6.77
C GLY A 96 -5.95 -6.02 -6.46
N VAL A 97 -5.75 -6.41 -5.19
CA VAL A 97 -4.50 -7.05 -4.74
C VAL A 97 -4.67 -8.56 -4.82
N VAL A 98 -3.68 -9.27 -5.36
CA VAL A 98 -3.63 -10.73 -5.32
C VAL A 98 -2.56 -11.20 -4.35
N TRP A 99 -2.88 -12.19 -3.52
CA TRP A 99 -1.95 -12.92 -2.67
C TRP A 99 -1.85 -14.37 -3.13
N PHE A 100 -0.70 -14.76 -3.68
CA PHE A 100 -0.36 -16.15 -3.95
C PHE A 100 0.23 -16.79 -2.71
N GLY A 101 -0.60 -17.48 -1.93
CA GLY A 101 -0.22 -18.14 -0.69
C GLY A 101 -1.44 -18.78 -0.02
N PRO A 102 -1.29 -19.26 1.23
CA PRO A 102 -2.41 -19.74 2.03
C PRO A 102 -3.48 -18.64 2.21
N LYS A 103 -4.70 -19.03 2.56
CA LYS A 103 -5.79 -18.08 2.82
C LYS A 103 -5.37 -17.12 3.94
N PRO A 104 -5.23 -15.81 3.66
CA PRO A 104 -4.78 -14.87 4.66
C PRO A 104 -5.90 -14.53 5.64
N VAL A 105 -5.53 -14.00 6.80
CA VAL A 105 -6.49 -13.55 7.81
C VAL A 105 -6.68 -12.05 7.68
N ALA A 106 -7.93 -11.59 7.60
CA ALA A 106 -8.23 -10.18 7.69
C ALA A 106 -8.35 -9.77 9.18
N PRO A 107 -7.70 -8.70 9.63
CA PRO A 107 -7.92 -8.18 10.97
C PRO A 107 -9.33 -7.57 11.09
N LYS A 108 -9.80 -7.40 12.33
CA LYS A 108 -11.02 -6.65 12.58
C LYS A 108 -10.76 -5.16 12.35
N VAL A 109 -11.30 -4.63 11.25
CA VAL A 109 -11.20 -3.20 10.90
C VAL A 109 -12.56 -2.53 11.04
N THR A 110 -12.56 -1.32 11.62
CA THR A 110 -13.73 -0.43 11.58
C THR A 110 -13.42 0.75 10.67
N PHE A 111 -14.27 0.98 9.66
CA PHE A 111 -14.15 2.15 8.80
C PHE A 111 -14.99 3.30 9.36
N ALA A 112 -14.33 4.36 9.80
CA ALA A 112 -15.02 5.56 10.24
C ALA A 112 -15.52 6.38 9.04
N LYS A 113 -16.52 7.23 9.27
CA LYS A 113 -16.98 8.17 8.23
C LYS A 113 -15.86 9.15 7.88
N THR A 114 -15.66 9.39 6.59
CA THR A 114 -14.61 10.27 6.07
C THR A 114 -14.79 11.74 6.45
N ASP A 115 -16.01 12.15 6.81
CA ASP A 115 -16.33 13.49 7.32
C ASP A 115 -16.23 13.63 8.84
N SER A 116 -15.73 12.60 9.54
CA SER A 116 -15.57 12.60 11.00
C SER A 116 -14.80 13.85 11.49
N PRO A 117 -15.42 14.71 12.33
CA PRO A 117 -14.78 15.95 12.80
C PRO A 117 -13.42 15.72 13.46
N THR A 118 -13.29 14.64 14.24
CA THR A 118 -12.06 14.27 14.93
C THR A 118 -10.87 14.08 13.98
N TYR A 119 -11.10 13.39 12.86
CA TYR A 119 -10.04 13.09 11.89
C TYR A 119 -9.82 14.23 10.90
N VAL A 120 -10.88 14.96 10.52
CA VAL A 120 -10.77 16.19 9.74
C VAL A 120 -9.91 17.22 10.47
N VAL A 121 -10.14 17.43 11.77
CA VAL A 121 -9.31 18.34 12.60
C VAL A 121 -7.87 17.85 12.64
N ALA A 122 -7.63 16.55 12.86
CA ALA A 122 -6.27 16.01 12.92
C ALA A 122 -5.48 16.23 11.62
N VAL A 123 -6.10 15.99 10.45
CA VAL A 123 -5.47 16.25 9.15
C VAL A 123 -5.24 17.74 8.94
N LYS A 124 -6.21 18.61 9.29
CA LYS A 124 -6.05 20.07 9.20
C LYS A 124 -4.88 20.56 10.07
N THR A 125 -4.79 20.11 11.31
CA THR A 125 -3.69 20.48 12.22
C THR A 125 -2.35 20.04 11.66
N PHE A 126 -2.25 18.83 11.12
CA PHE A 126 -1.03 18.37 10.45
C PHE A 126 -0.64 19.28 9.27
N LEU A 127 -1.58 19.56 8.37
CA LEU A 127 -1.36 20.39 7.19
C LEU A 127 -1.03 21.85 7.54
N GLN A 128 -1.67 22.41 8.56
CA GLN A 128 -1.32 23.73 9.10
C GLN A 128 0.12 23.75 9.63
N GLY A 129 0.55 22.68 10.31
CA GLY A 129 1.95 22.48 10.71
C GLY A 129 2.92 22.36 9.53
N LYS A 130 2.43 21.96 8.34
CA LYS A 130 3.16 22.01 7.07
C LYS A 130 3.05 23.36 6.34
N GLY A 131 2.41 24.37 6.94
CA GLY A 131 2.31 25.73 6.39
C GLY A 131 1.13 25.97 5.45
N PHE A 132 0.14 25.08 5.39
CA PHE A 132 -1.08 25.32 4.60
C PHE A 132 -2.03 26.26 5.36
N LYS A 133 -2.43 27.35 4.71
CA LYS A 133 -3.40 28.30 5.27
C LYS A 133 -4.82 27.80 4.95
N ASN A 134 -5.57 27.41 5.97
CA ASN A 134 -6.96 26.91 5.88
C ASN A 134 -7.14 25.67 4.97
N PRO A 135 -6.43 24.55 5.25
CA PRO A 135 -6.56 23.33 4.45
C PRO A 135 -8.00 22.77 4.49
N LYS A 136 -8.47 22.27 3.34
CA LYS A 136 -9.76 21.60 3.16
C LYS A 136 -9.52 20.15 2.72
N PRO A 137 -9.22 19.23 3.64
CA PRO A 137 -8.89 17.85 3.27
C PRO A 137 -10.11 17.08 2.78
N HIS A 138 -9.93 16.37 1.68
CA HIS A 138 -10.78 15.28 1.23
C HIS A 138 -10.21 13.99 1.81
N ILE A 139 -10.80 13.52 2.91
CA ILE A 139 -10.42 12.22 3.48
C ILE A 139 -11.08 11.13 2.66
N GLN A 140 -10.30 10.16 2.19
CA GLN A 140 -10.76 9.04 1.36
C GLN A 140 -11.00 7.80 2.19
N THR A 141 -10.13 7.54 3.17
CA THR A 141 -10.22 6.37 4.04
C THR A 141 -9.81 6.70 5.46
N ILE A 142 -10.58 6.17 6.42
CA ILE A 142 -10.22 6.12 7.83
C ILE A 142 -10.42 4.68 8.31
N ALA A 143 -9.33 3.93 8.44
CA ALA A 143 -9.36 2.56 8.95
C ALA A 143 -8.89 2.54 10.41
N LEU A 144 -9.73 2.00 11.29
CA LEU A 144 -9.43 1.81 12.72
C LEU A 144 -9.14 0.33 12.98
N VAL A 145 -7.94 0.03 13.44
CA VAL A 145 -7.43 -1.35 13.56
C VAL A 145 -6.33 -1.39 14.64
N ASP A 146 -6.20 -2.51 15.33
CA ASP A 146 -5.05 -2.81 16.18
C ASP A 146 -3.93 -3.39 15.30
N LEU A 147 -2.96 -2.55 14.95
CA LEU A 147 -1.93 -2.88 13.96
C LEU A 147 -0.84 -3.81 14.50
N ASP A 148 -0.58 -3.76 15.81
CA ASP A 148 0.52 -4.49 16.45
C ASP A 148 0.06 -5.45 17.56
N ALA A 149 -1.24 -5.75 17.58
CA ALA A 149 -1.91 -6.69 18.47
C ALA A 149 -1.72 -6.36 19.96
N ASN A 150 -1.68 -5.06 20.29
CA ASN A 150 -1.49 -4.58 21.67
C ASN A 150 -2.80 -4.22 22.40
N GLY A 151 -3.95 -4.37 21.72
CA GLY A 151 -5.28 -4.05 22.23
C GLY A 151 -5.71 -2.58 22.06
N THR A 152 -4.87 -1.73 21.47
CA THR A 152 -5.20 -0.33 21.13
C THR A 152 -5.44 -0.19 19.64
N GLN A 153 -6.32 0.73 19.25
CA GLN A 153 -6.59 0.98 17.84
C GLN A 153 -5.75 2.14 17.32
N GLU A 154 -5.08 1.91 16.20
CA GLU A 154 -4.54 2.92 15.32
C GLU A 154 -5.58 3.38 14.30
N ALA A 155 -5.50 4.66 13.93
CA ALA A 155 -6.24 5.21 12.81
C ALA A 155 -5.31 5.48 11.63
N LEU A 156 -5.52 4.78 10.51
CA LEU A 156 -4.88 5.05 9.24
C LEU A 156 -5.79 6.02 8.47
N ILE A 157 -5.24 7.19 8.11
CA ILE A 157 -6.00 8.28 7.50
C ILE A 157 -5.34 8.62 6.16
N PHE A 158 -6.07 8.41 5.07
CA PHE A 158 -5.65 8.76 3.71
C PHE A 158 -6.48 9.96 3.26
N ALA A 159 -5.80 11.03 2.83
CA ALA A 159 -6.44 12.26 2.43
C ALA A 159 -5.66 13.01 1.35
N SER A 160 -6.36 13.91 0.67
CA SER A 160 -5.81 14.74 -0.40
C SER A 160 -6.49 16.11 -0.47
N SER A 161 -5.95 17.01 -1.29
CA SER A 161 -6.56 18.32 -1.58
C SER A 161 -7.77 18.22 -2.53
N LEU A 162 -7.87 17.14 -3.30
CA LEU A 162 -8.93 16.87 -4.28
C LEU A 162 -9.54 15.48 -4.05
N PRO A 163 -10.78 15.24 -4.52
CA PRO A 163 -11.33 13.89 -4.63
C PRO A 163 -10.41 12.91 -5.39
N GLU A 164 -10.54 11.61 -5.09
CA GLU A 164 -9.68 10.55 -5.66
C GLU A 164 -9.74 10.48 -7.19
N ASP A 165 -10.92 10.67 -7.76
CA ASP A 165 -11.14 10.70 -9.21
C ASP A 165 -10.54 11.94 -9.89
N GLN A 166 -10.11 12.94 -9.12
CA GLN A 166 -9.59 14.22 -9.64
C GLN A 166 -8.12 14.46 -9.31
N ILE A 167 -7.54 13.73 -8.34
CA ILE A 167 -6.19 14.00 -7.84
C ILE A 167 -5.09 13.82 -8.89
N HIS A 168 -5.32 12.99 -9.92
CA HIS A 168 -4.37 12.80 -11.02
C HIS A 168 -4.13 14.08 -11.83
N ASN A 169 -5.11 15.00 -11.85
CA ASN A 169 -4.97 16.31 -12.48
C ASN A 169 -4.01 17.23 -11.73
N ALA A 170 -3.61 16.87 -10.50
CA ALA A 170 -2.68 17.62 -9.67
C ALA A 170 -1.25 17.08 -9.71
N PHE A 171 -0.95 16.09 -10.56
CA PHE A 171 0.41 15.56 -10.68
C PHE A 171 1.32 16.47 -11.50
N ALA A 172 2.59 16.55 -11.09
CA ALA A 172 3.59 17.48 -11.66
C ALA A 172 3.67 17.45 -13.19
N GLY A 173 3.74 16.28 -13.81
CA GLY A 173 3.84 16.18 -15.28
C GLY A 173 2.52 16.35 -16.04
N ASN A 174 1.37 16.31 -15.36
CA ASN A 174 0.06 16.58 -15.97
C ASN A 174 -0.30 18.07 -15.99
N MET A 175 0.43 18.91 -15.24
CA MET A 175 0.05 20.31 -15.02
C MET A 175 1.04 21.29 -15.64
N SER A 176 0.49 22.22 -16.43
CA SER A 176 1.22 23.41 -16.87
C SER A 176 1.43 24.45 -15.76
N ASN A 177 0.57 24.44 -14.73
CA ASN A 177 0.62 25.38 -13.59
C ASN A 177 0.25 24.67 -12.28
N PRO A 178 1.24 24.17 -11.52
CA PRO A 178 0.97 23.46 -10.28
C PRO A 178 0.32 24.34 -9.22
N ARG A 179 -0.70 23.82 -8.53
CA ARG A 179 -1.37 24.54 -7.45
C ARG A 179 -0.58 24.32 -6.15
N PRO A 180 -0.07 25.38 -5.51
CA PRO A 180 0.73 25.23 -4.28
C PRO A 180 -0.03 24.63 -3.09
N ASN A 181 -1.36 24.62 -3.16
CA ASN A 181 -2.24 24.09 -2.12
C ASN A 181 -2.66 22.64 -2.36
N ASP A 182 -2.18 21.99 -3.42
CA ASP A 182 -2.42 20.57 -3.61
C ASP A 182 -1.56 19.74 -2.67
N TYR A 183 -2.11 18.63 -2.16
CA TYR A 183 -1.40 17.69 -1.30
C TYR A 183 -2.01 16.28 -1.39
N SER A 184 -1.17 15.29 -1.06
CA SER A 184 -1.62 13.95 -0.65
C SER A 184 -0.91 13.58 0.65
N VAL A 185 -1.67 13.00 1.58
CA VAL A 185 -1.17 12.64 2.90
C VAL A 185 -1.72 11.28 3.34
N TRP A 186 -0.85 10.47 3.92
CA TRP A 186 -1.23 9.31 4.72
C TRP A 186 -0.64 9.45 6.12
N LEU A 187 -1.52 9.44 7.12
CA LEU A 187 -1.17 9.54 8.53
C LEU A 187 -1.53 8.24 9.28
N ILE A 188 -0.75 7.93 10.30
CA ILE A 188 -1.10 6.93 11.32
C ILE A 188 -1.22 7.66 12.64
N ARG A 189 -2.38 7.58 13.29
CA ARG A 189 -2.56 8.07 14.67
C ARG A 189 -2.61 6.88 15.61
N HIS A 190 -1.79 6.93 16.66
CA HIS A 190 -1.70 5.84 17.63
C HIS A 190 -1.63 6.39 19.06
N VAL A 191 -2.10 5.59 20.02
CA VAL A 191 -2.13 5.97 21.44
C VAL A 191 -0.80 5.62 22.09
N VAL A 192 -0.24 6.56 22.86
CA VAL A 192 0.96 6.35 23.69
C VAL A 192 0.66 6.87 25.09
N GLY A 193 0.34 5.94 26.00
CA GLY A 193 -0.15 6.27 27.34
C GLY A 193 -1.48 7.04 27.25
N LYS A 194 -1.51 8.28 27.74
CA LYS A 194 -2.70 9.15 27.69
C LYS A 194 -2.73 10.09 26.48
N ASN A 195 -1.71 10.03 25.62
CA ASN A 195 -1.53 10.95 24.49
C ASN A 195 -1.78 10.24 23.17
N VAL A 196 -2.19 10.99 22.15
CA VAL A 196 -2.23 10.51 20.76
C VAL A 196 -1.06 11.10 20.00
N LYS A 197 -0.27 10.24 19.36
CA LYS A 197 0.79 10.65 18.44
C LYS A 197 0.34 10.49 16.99
N THR A 198 0.79 11.39 16.13
CA THR A 198 0.55 11.33 14.68
C THR A 198 1.88 11.08 13.98
N ILE A 199 1.94 10.00 13.22
CA ILE A 199 3.07 9.63 12.38
C ILE A 199 2.70 9.96 10.94
N THR A 200 3.62 10.62 10.22
CA THR A 200 3.49 10.84 8.78
C THR A 200 4.04 9.63 8.05
N ALA A 201 3.17 8.86 7.40
CA ALA A 201 3.57 7.71 6.62
C ALA A 201 3.90 8.10 5.17
N TYR A 202 3.14 9.04 4.61
CA TYR A 202 3.41 9.66 3.32
C TYR A 202 2.94 11.12 3.33
N PHE A 203 3.68 12.00 2.67
CA PHE A 203 3.28 13.38 2.43
C PHE A 203 3.97 13.91 1.17
N SER A 204 3.17 14.40 0.23
CA SER A 204 3.64 15.15 -0.94
C SER A 204 2.80 16.43 -1.07
N ASP A 205 3.45 17.52 -1.49
CA ASP A 205 2.78 18.81 -1.73
C ASP A 205 3.15 19.45 -3.07
N GLY A 206 2.21 20.25 -3.58
CA GLY A 206 2.34 20.92 -4.86
C GLY A 206 3.14 22.23 -4.81
N LYS A 207 3.79 22.58 -3.70
CA LYS A 207 4.38 23.92 -3.52
C LYS A 207 5.53 24.22 -4.45
N LYS A 208 6.30 23.19 -4.84
CA LYS A 208 7.49 23.37 -5.67
C LYS A 208 7.21 23.11 -7.14
N ASN A 209 6.56 22.01 -7.51
CA ASN A 209 6.33 21.65 -8.92
C ASN A 209 5.08 20.77 -9.13
N GLY A 210 4.05 20.87 -8.29
CA GLY A 210 2.89 19.97 -8.34
C GLY A 210 3.11 18.70 -7.52
N LEU A 211 2.09 17.83 -7.46
CA LEU A 211 2.18 16.62 -6.64
C LEU A 211 3.06 15.58 -7.31
N GLU A 212 3.96 15.00 -6.53
CA GLU A 212 4.77 13.86 -6.99
C GLU A 212 3.87 12.63 -7.19
N GLY A 213 2.88 12.45 -6.32
CA GLY A 213 1.87 11.42 -6.47
C GLY A 213 0.86 11.39 -5.35
N HIS A 214 0.07 10.33 -5.35
CA HIS A 214 -1.04 10.09 -4.46
C HIS A 214 -0.96 8.67 -3.90
N THR A 215 -1.04 8.54 -2.57
CA THR A 215 -1.10 7.23 -1.90
C THR A 215 -2.54 6.87 -1.55
N ARG A 216 -2.97 5.66 -1.88
CA ARG A 216 -4.28 5.09 -1.56
C ARG A 216 -4.18 3.83 -0.69
N PHE A 217 -5.23 3.59 0.09
CA PHE A 217 -5.40 2.40 0.90
C PHE A 217 -5.79 1.20 0.03
N ALA A 218 -5.08 0.08 0.13
CA ALA A 218 -5.38 -1.14 -0.63
C ALA A 218 -5.85 -2.31 0.27
N GLY A 219 -5.59 -2.26 1.57
CA GLY A 219 -6.09 -3.27 2.51
C GLY A 219 -5.23 -3.45 3.74
N LEU A 220 -5.72 -4.29 4.66
CA LEU A 220 -5.03 -4.73 5.87
C LEU A 220 -5.18 -6.25 5.96
N TRP A 221 -4.07 -6.96 6.10
CA TRP A 221 -4.05 -8.42 6.06
C TRP A 221 -2.92 -8.97 6.92
N ASP A 222 -3.14 -10.11 7.56
CA ASP A 222 -2.06 -10.99 8.03
C ASP A 222 -1.73 -11.96 6.90
N LEU A 223 -0.65 -11.65 6.18
CA LEU A 223 -0.16 -12.39 5.02
C LEU A 223 0.96 -13.34 5.39
N ASP A 224 1.79 -13.00 6.38
CA ASP A 224 2.99 -13.75 6.71
C ASP A 224 2.88 -14.61 7.98
N GLY A 225 1.75 -14.54 8.69
CA GLY A 225 1.46 -15.30 9.91
C GLY A 225 2.22 -14.81 11.14
N LYS A 226 2.94 -13.68 11.09
CA LYS A 226 3.61 -13.10 12.25
C LYS A 226 2.68 -12.16 13.02
N PRO A 227 2.94 -11.91 14.31
CA PRO A 227 2.17 -10.94 15.07
C PRO A 227 2.19 -9.55 14.43
N GLY A 228 1.00 -9.01 14.18
CA GLY A 228 0.78 -7.73 13.51
C GLY A 228 -0.03 -7.91 12.24
N VAL A 229 -0.13 -6.83 11.46
CA VAL A 229 -0.80 -6.85 10.15
C VAL A 229 0.04 -6.10 9.13
N GLU A 230 0.02 -6.61 7.90
CA GLU A 230 0.52 -5.91 6.74
C GLU A 230 -0.48 -4.85 6.28
N ILE A 231 0.04 -3.64 6.08
CA ILE A 231 -0.64 -2.50 5.48
C ILE A 231 -0.28 -2.47 4.00
N LEU A 232 -1.31 -2.62 3.17
CA LEU A 232 -1.19 -2.58 1.72
C LEU A 232 -1.58 -1.19 1.22
N THR A 233 -0.70 -0.56 0.44
CA THR A 233 -0.99 0.73 -0.17
C THR A 233 -0.47 0.79 -1.60
N GLU A 234 -1.11 1.61 -2.40
CA GLU A 234 -0.63 1.94 -3.75
C GLU A 234 -0.28 3.41 -3.80
N TRP A 235 0.79 3.72 -4.53
CA TRP A 235 1.18 5.06 -4.88
C TRP A 235 1.03 5.23 -6.39
N ASN A 236 0.46 6.35 -6.83
CA ASN A 236 0.32 6.71 -8.22
C ASN A 236 0.91 8.11 -8.44
N GLY A 237 1.79 8.26 -9.42
CA GLY A 237 2.34 9.53 -9.86
C GLY A 237 2.05 9.79 -11.33
N TYR A 238 2.59 10.90 -11.85
CA TYR A 238 2.62 11.12 -13.29
C TYR A 238 3.52 10.05 -13.92
N GLU A 239 2.98 9.29 -14.88
CA GLU A 239 3.69 8.22 -15.62
C GLU A 239 4.24 7.06 -14.78
N GLY A 240 3.93 6.97 -13.48
CA GLY A 240 4.45 5.89 -12.63
C GLY A 240 3.49 5.48 -11.53
N TRP A 241 3.68 4.27 -11.02
CA TRP A 241 2.92 3.74 -9.91
C TRP A 241 3.75 2.73 -9.12
N SER A 242 3.42 2.53 -7.84
CA SER A 242 4.00 1.45 -7.04
C SER A 242 2.96 0.83 -6.11
N GLY A 243 3.12 -0.46 -5.82
CA GLY A 243 2.46 -1.11 -4.70
C GLY A 243 3.45 -1.30 -3.57
N SER A 244 2.95 -1.37 -2.33
CA SER A 244 3.82 -1.52 -1.17
C SER A 244 3.14 -2.25 -0.02
N VAL A 245 3.97 -2.98 0.73
CA VAL A 245 3.64 -3.71 1.95
C VAL A 245 4.43 -3.10 3.09
N ARG A 246 3.74 -2.70 4.16
CA ARG A 246 4.38 -2.14 5.35
C ARG A 246 3.86 -2.82 6.61
N SER A 247 4.70 -2.94 7.62
CA SER A 247 4.28 -3.33 8.98
C SER A 247 4.32 -2.13 9.90
N PHE A 248 3.51 -2.16 10.94
CA PHE A 248 3.56 -1.20 12.03
C PHE A 248 3.73 -1.93 13.36
N SER A 249 4.69 -1.50 14.16
CA SER A 249 4.87 -2.05 15.51
C SER A 249 5.48 -1.01 16.42
N LYS A 250 4.93 -0.85 17.63
CA LYS A 250 5.49 0.01 18.68
C LYS A 250 5.74 1.45 18.20
N GLY A 251 4.83 2.00 17.40
CA GLY A 251 4.95 3.35 16.87
C GLY A 251 5.92 3.51 15.68
N ARG A 252 6.38 2.41 15.08
CA ARG A 252 7.28 2.41 13.93
C ARG A 252 6.62 1.75 12.73
N LEU A 253 6.53 2.50 11.64
CA LEU A 253 6.19 2.00 10.31
C LEU A 253 7.47 1.48 9.63
N THR A 254 7.43 0.26 9.10
CA THR A 254 8.55 -0.37 8.40
C THR A 254 8.11 -0.79 7.01
N LEU A 255 8.87 -0.39 5.98
CA LEU A 255 8.69 -0.90 4.63
C LEU A 255 9.17 -2.35 4.57
N LEU A 256 8.30 -3.25 4.15
CA LEU A 256 8.60 -4.67 3.99
C LEU A 256 8.93 -4.99 2.53
N ALA A 257 8.13 -4.49 1.60
CA ALA A 257 8.34 -4.64 0.18
C ALA A 257 7.68 -3.48 -0.58
N GLU A 258 8.29 -3.09 -1.70
CA GLU A 258 7.76 -2.14 -2.67
C GLU A 258 8.35 -2.41 -4.04
N ALA A 259 7.49 -2.34 -5.04
CA ALA A 259 7.87 -2.42 -6.44
C ALA A 259 6.89 -1.56 -7.25
N GLY A 260 7.38 -1.02 -8.36
CA GLY A 260 6.60 -0.12 -9.19
C GLY A 260 7.06 -0.12 -10.64
N ASP A 261 6.18 0.34 -11.51
CA ASP A 261 6.43 0.48 -12.94
C ASP A 261 6.09 1.93 -13.34
N GLY A 262 6.65 2.41 -14.44
CA GLY A 262 6.42 3.74 -14.95
C GLY A 262 7.20 3.98 -16.23
N VAL A 263 6.76 4.93 -17.06
CA VAL A 263 7.28 5.16 -18.41
C VAL A 263 8.80 5.36 -18.40
#